data_AF-A0A9Q1H3X3-F1
#
_entry.id   AF-A0A9Q1H3X3-F1
#
_cell.length_a   1.000
_cell.length_b   1.000
_cell.length_c   1.000
_cell.angle_alpha   90.00
_cell.angle_beta   90.00
_cell.angle_gamma   90.00
#
_symmetry.space_group_name_H-M   'P 1'
#
loop_
_entity.id
_entity.type
_entity.pdbx_description
1 polymer ?
#
loop_
_entity_poly.entity_id
_entity_poly.type
_entity_poly.pdbx_seq_one_letter_code
_entity_poly.pdbx_strand_id
1 'polypeptide(L)'
;MVKYKLIYFDLMGRGEIPRLMFKTAGIEFEDYRISLAQWPEFKKSFYGRSYWESSRIDSICETVGDYEHDIDRLFDQEETQEVKAFVKKRYEEEKIPKIFGILETLLKENNDGDGFFVGEKISMADFVVFVFIDVGIRTMFTFKEPTGFPKLTAHLKRMKEVPQIKEWMEIRPKTPY
;
A
#
# COMPACT_ATOMS: atom_id res chain seq x y z
N MET A 1 2.96 -18.10 -21.91
CA MET A 1 2.68 -16.66 -22.09
C MET A 1 1.85 -16.16 -20.92
N VAL A 2 2.16 -14.96 -20.42
CA VAL A 2 1.35 -14.28 -19.40
C VAL A 2 -0.02 -13.96 -20.02
N LYS A 3 -1.11 -14.25 -19.30
CA LYS A 3 -2.47 -13.89 -19.73
C LYS A 3 -2.86 -12.60 -19.01
N TYR A 4 -3.17 -11.55 -19.77
CA TYR A 4 -3.66 -10.29 -19.23
C TYR A 4 -5.18 -10.24 -19.28
N LYS A 5 -5.81 -9.71 -18.22
CA LYS A 5 -7.25 -9.47 -18.13
C LYS A 5 -7.48 -8.03 -17.69
N LEU A 6 -8.06 -7.22 -18.56
CA LEU A 6 -8.49 -5.86 -18.24
C LEU A 6 -9.92 -5.93 -17.74
N ILE A 7 -10.15 -5.52 -16.49
CA ILE A 7 -11.49 -5.45 -15.90
C ILE A 7 -11.92 -3.98 -15.85
N TYR A 8 -12.96 -3.61 -16.58
CA TYR A 8 -13.51 -2.25 -16.55
C TYR A 8 -15.01 -2.24 -16.80
N PHE A 9 -15.65 -1.10 -16.58
CA PHE A 9 -17.05 -0.94 -16.95
C PHE A 9 -17.26 -1.15 -18.47
N ASP A 10 -18.49 -1.50 -18.86
CA ASP A 10 -18.88 -1.55 -20.27
C ASP A 10 -19.04 -0.15 -20.89
N LEU A 11 -17.94 0.61 -20.85
CA LEU A 11 -17.75 1.93 -21.43
C LEU A 11 -16.24 2.17 -21.63
N MET A 12 -15.88 3.23 -22.36
CA MET A 12 -14.48 3.59 -22.63
C MET A 12 -13.75 4.02 -21.34
N GLY A 13 -14.07 5.22 -20.84
CA GLY A 13 -13.54 5.78 -19.59
C GLY A 13 -12.01 5.64 -19.44
N ARG A 14 -11.55 5.39 -18.22
CA ARG A 14 -10.13 5.12 -17.92
C ARG A 14 -9.65 3.77 -18.46
N GLY A 15 -10.56 2.85 -18.78
CA GLY A 15 -10.24 1.56 -19.38
C GLY A 15 -9.76 1.68 -20.84
N GLU A 16 -10.04 2.79 -21.52
CA GLU A 16 -9.63 2.97 -22.91
C GLU A 16 -8.11 3.11 -23.08
N ILE A 17 -7.45 3.75 -22.12
CA ILE A 17 -5.99 3.93 -22.13
C ILE A 17 -5.27 2.58 -22.21
N PRO A 18 -5.48 1.61 -21.30
CA PRO A 18 -4.83 0.31 -21.39
C PRO A 18 -5.27 -0.50 -22.61
N ARG A 19 -6.51 -0.36 -23.12
CA ARG A 19 -6.94 -1.03 -24.37
C ARG A 19 -6.09 -0.59 -25.56
N LEU A 20 -5.89 0.72 -25.73
CA LEU A 20 -5.05 1.27 -26.79
C LEU A 20 -3.59 0.83 -26.64
N MET A 21 -3.06 0.79 -25.41
CA MET A 21 -1.71 0.31 -25.16
C MET A 21 -1.54 -1.16 -25.57
N PHE A 22 -2.44 -2.05 -25.16
CA PHE A 22 -2.38 -3.47 -25.54
C PHE A 22 -2.47 -3.67 -27.05
N LYS A 23 -3.40 -2.98 -27.71
CA LYS A 23 -3.56 -3.06 -29.18
C LYS A 23 -2.35 -2.54 -29.92
N THR A 24 -1.76 -1.44 -29.47
CA THR A 24 -0.55 -0.85 -30.08
C THR A 24 0.66 -1.78 -29.92
N ALA A 25 0.78 -2.45 -28.77
CA ALA A 25 1.86 -3.38 -28.47
C ALA A 25 1.69 -4.77 -29.10
N GLY A 26 0.54 -5.07 -29.73
CA GLY A 26 0.22 -6.40 -30.25
C GLY A 26 0.09 -7.47 -29.15
N ILE A 27 -0.22 -7.07 -27.92
CA ILE A 27 -0.35 -7.96 -26.77
C ILE A 27 -1.82 -8.38 -26.63
N GLU A 28 -2.06 -9.69 -26.65
CA GLU A 28 -3.38 -10.26 -26.40
C GLU A 28 -3.81 -10.08 -24.94
N PHE A 29 -5.07 -9.70 -24.74
CA PHE A 29 -5.67 -9.53 -23.42
C PHE A 29 -7.18 -9.83 -23.45
N GLU A 30 -7.73 -10.26 -22.32
CA GLU A 30 -9.16 -10.40 -22.10
C GLU A 30 -9.75 -9.03 -21.69
N ASP A 31 -10.59 -8.41 -22.54
CA ASP A 31 -11.38 -7.20 -22.19
C ASP A 31 -12.64 -7.65 -21.42
N TYR A 32 -12.49 -7.84 -20.11
CA TYR A 32 -13.56 -8.31 -19.24
C TYR A 32 -14.40 -7.14 -18.73
N ARG A 33 -15.58 -6.97 -19.33
CA ARG A 33 -16.47 -5.83 -19.05
C ARG A 33 -17.51 -6.14 -17.98
N ILE A 34 -17.71 -5.21 -17.06
CA ILE A 34 -18.66 -5.35 -15.96
C ILE A 34 -19.73 -4.25 -15.98
N SER A 35 -20.93 -4.60 -15.55
CA SER A 35 -22.01 -3.66 -15.31
C SER A 35 -21.90 -2.98 -13.94
N LEU A 36 -22.61 -1.86 -13.76
CA LEU A 36 -22.76 -1.21 -12.44
C LEU A 36 -23.39 -2.15 -11.39
N ALA A 37 -24.24 -3.09 -11.80
CA ALA A 37 -24.84 -4.07 -10.90
C ALA A 37 -23.84 -5.14 -10.43
N GLN A 38 -22.84 -5.48 -11.25
CA GLN A 38 -21.75 -6.38 -10.88
C GLN A 38 -20.67 -5.66 -10.05
N TRP A 39 -20.60 -4.34 -10.12
CA TRP A 39 -19.56 -3.54 -9.45
C TRP A 39 -19.39 -3.82 -7.96
N PRO A 40 -20.45 -3.98 -7.14
CA PRO A 40 -20.30 -4.34 -5.74
C PRO A 40 -19.54 -5.66 -5.53
N GLU A 41 -19.69 -6.63 -6.41
CA GLU A 41 -18.94 -7.91 -6.35
C GLU A 41 -17.46 -7.70 -6.67
N PHE A 42 -17.17 -6.92 -7.72
CA PHE A 42 -15.78 -6.58 -8.08
C PHE A 42 -15.10 -5.70 -7.02
N LYS A 43 -15.88 -4.91 -6.29
CA LYS A 43 -15.41 -4.16 -5.11
C LYS A 43 -14.99 -5.05 -3.95
N LYS A 44 -15.54 -6.28 -3.81
CA LYS A 44 -15.14 -7.26 -2.77
C LYS A 44 -13.68 -7.72 -2.86
N SER A 45 -12.91 -7.12 -3.77
CA SER A 45 -11.45 -6.95 -3.71
C SER A 45 -10.96 -6.43 -2.34
N PHE A 46 -9.69 -6.06 -2.26
CA PHE A 46 -9.04 -5.48 -1.08
C PHE A 46 -9.61 -4.10 -0.64
N TYR A 47 -10.84 -3.73 -0.97
CA TYR A 47 -11.39 -2.39 -0.79
C TYR A 47 -12.65 -2.31 0.10
N GLY A 48 -12.81 -3.30 0.98
CA GLY A 48 -13.91 -3.35 1.96
C GLY A 48 -15.24 -3.79 1.34
N ARG A 49 -16.20 -4.16 2.21
CA ARG A 49 -17.54 -4.65 1.80
C ARG A 49 -18.62 -3.58 1.79
N SER A 50 -18.32 -2.38 2.23
CA SER A 50 -19.24 -1.25 2.31
C SER A 50 -18.55 0.05 1.95
N TYR A 51 -19.33 1.09 1.61
CA TYR A 51 -18.77 2.42 1.37
C TYR A 51 -18.02 2.95 2.59
N TRP A 52 -18.49 2.64 3.80
CA TRP A 52 -17.80 3.01 5.03
C TRP A 52 -16.42 2.38 5.13
N GLU A 53 -16.32 1.06 4.88
CA GLU A 53 -15.03 0.37 4.88
C GLU A 53 -14.11 0.89 3.76
N SER A 54 -14.64 1.13 2.56
CA SER A 54 -13.87 1.73 1.45
C SER A 54 -13.32 3.11 1.83
N SER A 55 -14.16 4.02 2.34
CA SER A 55 -13.71 5.35 2.79
C SER A 55 -12.67 5.28 3.91
N ARG A 56 -12.79 4.29 4.80
CA ARG A 56 -11.82 4.09 5.87
C ARG A 56 -10.48 3.60 5.33
N ILE A 57 -10.50 2.69 4.35
CA ILE A 57 -9.30 2.22 3.65
C ILE A 57 -8.61 3.42 2.97
N ASP A 58 -9.37 4.25 2.26
CA ASP A 58 -8.83 5.47 1.62
C ASP A 58 -8.16 6.39 2.61
N SER A 59 -8.85 6.71 3.72
CA SER A 59 -8.29 7.58 4.75
C SER A 59 -6.95 7.08 5.29
N ILE A 60 -6.76 5.75 5.43
CA ILE A 60 -5.51 5.17 5.90
C ILE A 60 -4.42 5.24 4.83
N CYS A 61 -4.78 4.96 3.57
CA CYS A 61 -3.85 5.10 2.44
C CYS A 61 -3.37 6.54 2.28
N GLU A 62 -4.27 7.52 2.34
CA GLU A 62 -3.93 8.95 2.27
C GLU A 62 -3.07 9.39 3.47
N THR A 63 -3.34 8.85 4.66
CA THR A 63 -2.49 9.10 5.85
C THR A 63 -1.04 8.64 5.60
N VAL A 64 -0.84 7.53 4.88
CA VAL A 64 0.52 7.09 4.50
C VAL A 64 1.10 8.03 3.44
N GLY A 65 0.32 8.38 2.41
CA GLY A 65 0.75 9.29 1.34
C GLY A 65 1.21 10.67 1.84
N ASP A 66 0.51 11.25 2.82
CA ASP A 66 0.92 12.51 3.47
C ASP A 66 2.32 12.44 4.09
N TYR A 67 2.72 11.25 4.55
CA TYR A 67 4.04 11.03 5.15
C TYR A 67 5.12 10.69 4.13
N GLU A 68 4.78 10.38 2.88
CA GLU A 68 5.74 10.13 1.80
C GLU A 68 6.21 11.41 1.11
N HIS A 69 5.46 12.53 1.21
CA HIS A 69 5.68 13.73 0.41
C HIS A 69 7.10 14.32 0.42
N ASP A 70 7.81 14.28 1.56
CA ASP A 70 9.17 14.83 1.65
C ASP A 70 10.28 13.76 1.47
N ILE A 71 9.92 12.47 1.40
CA ILE A 71 10.90 11.37 1.24
C ILE A 71 11.58 11.45 -0.13
N ASP A 72 10.86 11.90 -1.16
CA ASP A 72 11.36 12.01 -2.53
C ASP A 72 12.59 12.93 -2.63
N ARG A 73 12.71 13.91 -1.73
CA ARG A 73 13.87 14.81 -1.64
C ARG A 73 15.17 14.08 -1.30
N LEU A 74 15.11 12.88 -0.72
CA LEU A 74 16.29 12.04 -0.51
C LEU A 74 16.89 11.54 -1.84
N PHE A 75 16.05 11.38 -2.86
CA PHE A 75 16.41 10.83 -4.17
C PHE A 75 16.64 11.91 -5.24
N ASP A 76 16.16 13.13 -5.00
CA ASP A 76 16.41 14.27 -5.88
C ASP A 76 17.91 14.54 -6.04
N GLN A 77 18.40 14.57 -7.28
CA GLN A 77 19.82 14.81 -7.58
C GLN A 77 20.22 16.27 -7.42
N GLU A 78 19.26 17.19 -7.47
CA GLU A 78 19.48 18.63 -7.30
C GLU A 78 19.57 19.01 -5.81
N GLU A 79 19.09 18.14 -4.91
CA GLU A 79 19.11 18.41 -3.47
C GLU A 79 20.49 18.25 -2.82
N THR A 80 20.81 19.18 -1.94
CA THR A 80 22.09 19.21 -1.20
C THR A 80 22.19 18.08 -0.18
N GLN A 81 23.42 17.68 0.18
CA GLN A 81 23.63 16.66 1.21
C GLN A 81 23.12 17.11 2.58
N GLU A 82 23.20 18.41 2.87
CA GLU A 82 22.71 19.04 4.09
C GLU A 82 21.19 18.90 4.21
N VAL A 83 20.46 19.14 3.11
CA VAL A 83 19.00 18.96 3.07
C VAL A 83 18.63 17.49 3.23
N LYS A 84 19.32 16.57 2.54
CA LYS A 84 19.06 15.13 2.68
C LYS A 84 19.29 14.64 4.11
N ALA A 85 20.36 15.10 4.75
CA ALA A 85 20.63 14.81 6.16
C ALA A 85 19.56 15.39 7.09
N PHE A 86 19.09 16.62 6.84
CA PHE A 86 18.00 17.24 7.58
C PHE A 86 16.69 16.45 7.44
N VAL A 87 16.29 16.10 6.21
CA VAL A 87 15.10 15.29 5.94
C VAL A 87 15.22 13.96 6.67
N LYS A 88 16.34 13.25 6.51
CA LYS A 88 16.54 11.95 7.17
C LYS A 88 16.40 12.05 8.69
N LYS A 89 17.05 13.03 9.31
CA LYS A 89 16.97 13.27 10.75
C LYS A 89 15.53 13.58 11.20
N ARG A 90 14.82 14.46 10.50
CA ARG A 90 13.42 14.80 10.79
C ARG A 90 12.50 13.58 10.71
N TYR A 91 12.75 12.68 9.76
CA TYR A 91 12.00 11.44 9.67
C TYR A 91 12.26 10.52 10.87
N GLU A 92 13.53 10.30 11.23
CA GLU A 92 13.89 9.41 12.33
C GLU A 92 13.42 9.92 13.70
N GLU A 93 13.56 11.21 13.97
CA GLU A 93 13.28 11.77 15.30
C GLU A 93 11.81 12.17 15.48
N GLU A 94 11.11 12.59 14.41
CA GLU A 94 9.78 13.19 14.51
C GLU A 94 8.72 12.42 13.73
N LYS A 95 8.90 12.25 12.40
CA LYS A 95 7.80 11.76 11.55
C LYS A 95 7.51 10.28 11.75
N ILE A 96 8.53 9.40 11.79
CA ILE A 96 8.35 7.95 11.90
C ILE A 96 7.67 7.57 13.23
N PRO A 97 8.13 8.04 14.41
CA PRO A 97 7.44 7.76 15.66
C PRO A 97 5.98 8.24 15.66
N LYS A 98 5.72 9.40 15.06
CA LYS A 98 4.38 9.98 14.97
C LYS A 98 3.44 9.15 14.09
N ILE A 99 3.86 8.78 12.88
CA ILE A 99 3.01 7.94 12.00
C ILE A 99 2.80 6.56 12.60
N PHE A 100 3.80 5.95 13.24
CA PHE A 100 3.59 4.66 13.89
C PHE A 100 2.55 4.75 15.02
N GLY A 101 2.54 5.83 15.80
CA GLY A 101 1.50 6.08 16.80
C GLY A 101 0.11 6.29 16.19
N ILE A 102 0.02 7.00 15.07
CA ILE A 102 -1.23 7.17 14.32
C ILE A 102 -1.70 5.82 13.78
N LEU A 103 -0.85 5.06 13.10
CA LEU A 103 -1.20 3.75 12.53
C LEU A 103 -1.58 2.73 13.59
N GLU A 104 -0.89 2.69 14.74
CA GLU A 104 -1.27 1.88 15.90
C GLU A 104 -2.68 2.24 16.39
N THR A 105 -3.01 3.53 16.44
CA THR A 105 -4.34 4.02 16.85
C THR A 105 -5.41 3.63 15.83
N LEU A 106 -5.16 3.89 14.54
CA LEU A 106 -6.08 3.55 13.45
C LEU A 106 -6.33 2.04 13.36
N LEU A 107 -5.31 1.23 13.63
CA LEU A 107 -5.42 -0.22 13.71
C LEU A 107 -6.27 -0.65 14.92
N LYS A 108 -6.06 -0.03 16.09
CA LYS A 108 -6.84 -0.30 17.32
C LYS A 108 -8.32 0.02 17.18
N GLU A 109 -8.67 1.00 16.37
CA GLU A 109 -10.07 1.31 16.07
C GLU A 109 -10.82 0.14 15.41
N ASN A 110 -10.10 -0.81 14.79
CA ASN A 110 -10.67 -2.05 14.27
C ASN A 110 -10.27 -3.24 15.15
N ASN A 111 -11.24 -3.76 15.93
CA ASN A 111 -11.07 -4.94 16.77
C ASN A 111 -9.86 -4.88 17.74
N ASP A 112 -9.63 -3.71 18.37
CA ASP A 112 -8.47 -3.46 19.25
C ASP A 112 -7.10 -3.75 18.58
N GLY A 113 -7.07 -3.75 17.24
CA GLY A 113 -5.88 -4.01 16.45
C GLY A 113 -5.51 -5.49 16.32
N ASP A 114 -6.39 -6.38 16.79
CA ASP A 114 -6.28 -7.82 16.64
C ASP A 114 -6.87 -8.26 15.29
N GLY A 115 -6.16 -7.91 14.21
CA GLY A 115 -6.57 -8.26 12.85
C GLY A 115 -5.94 -7.36 11.79
N PHE A 116 -6.79 -6.81 10.94
CA PHE A 116 -6.45 -5.92 9.83
C PHE A 116 -6.87 -4.49 10.13
N PHE A 117 -6.44 -3.53 9.31
CA PHE A 117 -6.80 -2.13 9.49
C PHE A 117 -8.30 -1.86 9.31
N VAL A 118 -8.98 -2.58 8.42
CA VAL A 118 -10.41 -2.42 8.16
C VAL A 118 -11.09 -3.77 7.91
N GLY A 119 -12.15 -4.04 8.66
CA GLY A 119 -12.94 -5.26 8.49
C GLY A 119 -12.20 -6.52 8.98
N GLU A 120 -12.67 -7.68 8.50
CA GLU A 120 -12.20 -9.00 8.96
C GLU A 120 -11.11 -9.62 8.06
N LYS A 121 -10.87 -9.04 6.89
CA LYS A 121 -9.95 -9.56 5.86
C LYS A 121 -8.93 -8.51 5.48
N ILE A 122 -7.80 -8.97 4.95
CA ILE A 122 -6.76 -8.12 4.38
C ILE A 122 -7.35 -7.17 3.34
N SER A 123 -6.93 -5.91 3.40
CA SER A 123 -7.38 -4.81 2.56
C SER A 123 -6.20 -4.02 1.99
N MET A 124 -6.47 -3.07 1.11
CA MET A 124 -5.48 -2.19 0.50
C MET A 124 -4.72 -1.40 1.57
N ALA A 125 -5.41 -0.98 2.63
CA ALA A 125 -4.79 -0.29 3.76
C ALA A 125 -3.67 -1.14 4.40
N ASP A 126 -3.90 -2.45 4.56
CA ASP A 126 -2.90 -3.36 5.12
C ASP A 126 -1.67 -3.48 4.22
N PHE A 127 -1.86 -3.58 2.90
CA PHE A 127 -0.76 -3.63 1.95
C PHE A 127 0.03 -2.32 1.91
N VAL A 128 -0.66 -1.18 1.85
CA VAL A 128 -0.02 0.15 1.81
C VAL A 128 0.81 0.36 3.07
N VAL A 129 0.24 0.10 4.25
CA VAL A 129 0.98 0.21 5.52
C VAL A 129 2.14 -0.79 5.58
N PHE A 130 1.92 -2.04 5.16
CA PHE A 130 2.98 -3.06 5.16
C PHE A 130 4.15 -2.67 4.27
N VAL A 131 3.90 -2.21 3.04
CA VAL A 131 4.95 -1.78 2.11
C VAL A 131 5.65 -0.53 2.63
N PHE A 132 4.88 0.46 3.10
CA PHE A 132 5.43 1.67 3.69
C PHE A 132 6.40 1.35 4.84
N ILE A 133 6.06 0.44 5.75
CA ILE A 133 6.94 0.12 6.88
C ILE A 133 8.06 -0.86 6.48
N ASP A 134 7.75 -1.99 5.83
CA ASP A 134 8.72 -3.06 5.57
C ASP A 134 9.68 -2.75 4.41
N VAL A 135 9.25 -1.94 3.44
CA VAL A 135 10.10 -1.50 2.32
C VAL A 135 10.52 -0.07 2.56
N GLY A 136 9.59 0.88 2.67
CA GLY A 136 9.89 2.31 2.80
C GLY A 136 10.77 2.61 4.02
N ILE A 137 10.22 2.42 5.22
CA ILE A 137 10.90 2.83 6.45
C ILE A 137 12.10 1.92 6.77
N ARG A 138 11.89 0.59 6.74
CA ARG A 138 12.92 -0.37 7.16
C ARG A 138 14.19 -0.34 6.32
N THR A 139 14.10 -0.04 5.04
CA THR A 139 15.29 -0.05 4.15
C THR A 139 16.00 1.30 4.13
N MET A 140 15.28 2.41 4.32
CA MET A 140 15.83 3.76 4.17
C MET A 140 16.32 4.37 5.49
N PHE A 141 15.77 3.93 6.62
CA PHE A 141 16.03 4.51 7.94
C PHE A 141 16.58 3.49 8.92
N THR A 142 17.05 3.97 10.07
CA THR A 142 17.61 3.12 11.13
C THR A 142 16.56 2.21 11.81
N PHE A 143 15.27 2.52 11.67
CA PHE A 143 14.17 1.76 12.24
C PHE A 143 13.99 0.42 11.54
N LYS A 144 14.17 -0.68 12.27
CA LYS A 144 13.94 -2.02 11.71
C LYS A 144 12.48 -2.47 11.81
N GLU A 145 11.83 -2.14 12.94
CA GLU A 145 10.46 -2.54 13.27
C GLU A 145 9.83 -1.52 14.23
N PRO A 146 8.48 -1.37 14.24
CA PRO A 146 7.78 -0.45 15.13
C PRO A 146 7.65 -1.01 16.56
N THR A 147 8.73 -1.44 17.20
CA THR A 147 8.71 -2.22 18.45
C THR A 147 8.02 -1.56 19.65
N GLY A 148 7.89 -0.22 19.65
CA GLY A 148 7.10 0.52 20.64
C GLY A 148 5.58 0.46 20.44
N PHE A 149 5.12 -0.15 19.35
CA PHE A 149 3.74 -0.19 18.90
C PHE A 149 3.33 -1.67 18.70
N PRO A 150 2.82 -2.33 19.75
CA PRO A 150 2.68 -3.79 19.78
C PRO A 150 1.65 -4.32 18.79
N LYS A 151 0.52 -3.62 18.56
CA LYS A 151 -0.51 -4.10 17.62
C LYS A 151 -0.03 -3.96 16.18
N LEU A 152 0.65 -2.87 15.86
CA LEU A 152 1.26 -2.62 14.55
C LEU A 152 2.41 -3.60 14.28
N THR A 153 3.25 -3.90 15.27
CA THR A 153 4.28 -4.94 15.15
C THR A 153 3.65 -6.30 14.87
N ALA A 154 2.59 -6.66 15.60
CA ALA A 154 1.86 -7.91 15.38
C ALA A 154 1.19 -7.95 13.99
N HIS A 155 0.67 -6.82 13.50
CA HIS A 155 0.13 -6.70 12.14
C HIS A 155 1.19 -6.98 11.07
N LEU A 156 2.37 -6.38 11.16
CA LEU A 156 3.46 -6.64 10.19
C LEU A 156 3.88 -8.10 10.19
N LYS A 157 3.91 -8.74 11.37
CA LYS A 157 4.16 -10.18 11.47
C LYS A 157 3.07 -10.99 10.77
N ARG A 158 1.79 -10.70 11.02
CA ARG A 158 0.66 -11.36 10.34
C ARG A 158 0.77 -11.23 8.81
N MET A 159 1.12 -10.05 8.31
CA MET A 159 1.32 -9.81 6.87
C MET A 159 2.44 -10.68 6.29
N LYS A 160 3.58 -10.80 6.98
CA LYS A 160 4.70 -11.68 6.57
C LYS A 160 4.35 -13.17 6.59
N GLU A 161 3.35 -13.57 7.36
CA GLU A 161 2.88 -14.96 7.46
C GLU A 161 1.84 -15.32 6.39
N VAL A 162 1.30 -14.35 5.63
CA VAL A 162 0.42 -14.62 4.49
C VAL A 162 1.22 -15.39 3.42
N PRO A 163 0.79 -16.61 3.01
CA PRO A 163 1.60 -17.47 2.14
C PRO A 163 2.08 -16.80 0.85
N GLN A 164 1.19 -16.06 0.17
CA GLN A 164 1.51 -15.37 -1.08
C GLN A 164 2.49 -14.20 -0.88
N ILE A 165 2.40 -13.50 0.26
CA ILE A 165 3.34 -12.42 0.60
C ILE A 165 4.70 -13.01 0.94
N LYS A 166 4.72 -14.10 1.72
CA LYS A 166 5.94 -14.82 2.06
C LYS A 166 6.68 -15.32 0.82
N GLU A 167 5.96 -15.98 -0.09
CA GLU A 167 6.51 -16.45 -1.37
C GLU A 167 7.08 -15.27 -2.18
N TRP A 168 6.32 -14.17 -2.32
CA TRP A 168 6.81 -12.97 -3.01
C TRP A 168 8.07 -12.40 -2.37
N MET A 169 8.14 -12.34 -1.04
CA MET A 169 9.32 -11.85 -0.32
C MET A 169 10.56 -12.72 -0.54
N GLU A 170 10.40 -14.00 -0.83
CA GLU A 170 11.50 -14.92 -1.15
C GLU A 170 12.04 -14.72 -2.58
N ILE A 171 11.14 -14.46 -3.54
CA ILE A 171 11.50 -14.38 -4.97
C ILE A 171 11.73 -12.96 -5.49
N ARG A 172 11.27 -11.92 -4.79
CA ARG A 172 11.38 -10.53 -5.27
C ARG A 172 12.85 -10.12 -5.46
N PRO A 173 13.16 -9.24 -6.42
CA PRO A 173 14.51 -8.69 -6.58
C PRO A 173 15.03 -8.10 -5.27
N LYS A 174 16.31 -8.37 -4.96
CA LYS A 174 16.98 -7.79 -3.79
C LYS A 174 17.57 -6.44 -4.20
N THR A 175 16.80 -5.38 -4.01
CA THR A 175 17.22 -3.99 -4.24
C THR A 175 17.57 -3.31 -2.92
N PRO A 176 18.44 -2.28 -2.93
CA PRO A 176 18.78 -1.50 -1.73
C PRO A 176 17.61 -0.65 -1.19
N TYR A 177 16.60 -0.40 -2.02
CA TYR A 177 15.32 0.23 -1.73
C TYR A 177 14.25 -0.35 -2.66
#